data_AF-A0A1B7TCE6-F1
#
_entry.id   AF-A0A1B7TCE6-F1
#
_cell.length_a   1.000
_cell.length_b   1.000
_cell.length_c   1.000
_cell.angle_alpha   90.00
_cell.angle_beta   90.00
_cell.angle_gamma   90.00
#
_symmetry.space_group_name_H-M   'P 1'
#
loop_
_entity.id
_entity.type
_entity.pdbx_description
1 polymer ?
#
loop_
_entity_poly.entity_id
_entity_poly.type
_entity_poly.pdbx_seq_one_letter_code
_entity_poly.pdbx_strand_id
1 'polypeptide(L)'
;MNNNSISNLFNITDTSHLNNISNNNINKNSDSSIMDNDFEDISKDIDERVATIRNKIINDLIKQRLFENKQRQIEEYTIKEKDDNNSNSINGGNVFDLIDGVENNINNNDDDKIDREIKELEEKLEQIDSMIEFAENKKKSFQQLKAKNEQIFKEDINKFKQKIQELQNNIENDLLHQVETKENKIQDINIEKKFLIKTAQIKSQMISKLLQLQVLTEANDKVKFLFDNKYHIVLHKKLDSWKLIEWEPRNKIYTMSLSERRQIEDSFQKMDLKSWIINIRDLLLR
;
A
#
# COMPACT_ATOMS: atom_id res chain seq x y z
N MET A 1 -0.69 15.56 -48.76
CA MET A 1 -0.16 16.63 -47.89
C MET A 1 -0.37 16.25 -46.45
N ASN A 2 0.67 15.76 -45.78
CA ASN A 2 1.11 16.22 -44.45
C ASN A 2 2.33 15.38 -44.03
N ASN A 3 3.43 16.11 -43.86
CA ASN A 3 4.72 15.66 -43.36
C ASN A 3 4.68 15.55 -41.84
N ASN A 4 5.48 14.62 -41.29
CA ASN A 4 6.52 14.86 -40.28
C ASN A 4 6.97 13.50 -39.73
N SER A 5 8.11 12.99 -40.17
CA SER A 5 9.44 13.25 -39.60
C SER A 5 9.68 12.41 -38.35
N ILE A 6 10.20 11.21 -38.61
CA ILE A 6 10.92 10.35 -37.68
C ILE A 6 12.25 11.03 -37.37
N SER A 7 12.51 11.34 -36.10
CA SER A 7 13.87 11.43 -35.58
C SER A 7 13.90 11.41 -34.05
N ASN A 8 14.87 10.67 -33.52
CA ASN A 8 15.48 10.78 -32.19
C ASN A 8 14.67 10.27 -30.99
N LEU A 9 15.07 9.13 -30.40
CA LEU A 9 16.09 9.09 -29.33
C LEU A 9 16.25 7.63 -28.85
N PHE A 10 17.36 6.99 -29.21
CA PHE A 10 17.94 5.93 -28.39
C PHE A 10 18.60 6.62 -27.20
N ASN A 11 18.12 6.35 -25.99
CA ASN A 11 18.89 6.57 -24.77
C ASN A 11 18.81 5.30 -23.94
N ILE A 12 19.71 4.38 -24.29
CA ILE A 12 20.17 3.33 -23.38
C ILE A 12 21.15 4.05 -22.45
N THR A 13 20.83 4.11 -21.17
CA THR A 13 21.84 4.40 -20.14
C THR A 13 21.84 3.26 -19.14
N ASP A 14 23.01 2.61 -19.10
CA ASP A 14 23.47 1.71 -18.07
C ASP A 14 23.29 2.30 -16.67
N THR A 15 22.72 1.52 -15.76
CA THR A 15 22.93 1.68 -14.32
C THR A 15 23.42 0.34 -13.74
N SER A 16 24.55 -0.12 -14.28
CA SER A 16 25.45 -0.99 -13.54
C SER A 16 26.31 -0.09 -12.64
N HIS A 17 25.92 0.05 -11.37
CA HIS A 17 26.77 0.31 -10.19
C HIS A 17 25.89 0.78 -9.03
N LEU A 18 25.64 -0.12 -8.07
CA LEU A 18 25.69 0.14 -6.62
C LEU A 18 25.25 -1.13 -5.87
N ASN A 19 26.14 -2.13 -5.86
CA ASN A 19 26.19 -3.12 -4.78
C ASN A 19 27.36 -2.72 -3.88
N ASN A 20 27.04 -2.35 -2.63
CA ASN A 20 27.78 -2.64 -1.38
C ASN A 20 27.52 -1.54 -0.35
N ILE A 21 26.48 -1.72 0.48
CA ILE A 21 26.63 -1.45 1.90
C ILE A 21 26.11 -2.67 2.66
N SER A 22 27.05 -3.20 3.44
CA SER A 22 27.03 -4.33 4.34
C SER A 22 25.83 -4.39 5.29
N ASN A 23 25.44 -5.63 5.59
CA ASN A 23 24.66 -6.10 6.73
C ASN A 23 24.93 -5.31 8.02
N ASN A 24 23.85 -4.99 8.73
CA ASN A 24 23.77 -5.24 10.17
C ASN A 24 22.30 -5.46 10.60
N ASN A 25 22.09 -6.60 11.25
CA ASN A 25 20.93 -7.03 12.02
C ASN A 25 20.08 -5.90 12.63
N ILE A 26 18.77 -5.88 12.34
CA ILE A 26 17.73 -5.76 13.37
C ILE A 26 16.61 -6.74 13.05
N ASN A 27 16.53 -7.75 13.91
CA ASN A 27 15.42 -8.67 14.09
C ASN A 27 14.27 -7.93 14.81
N LYS A 28 13.03 -8.03 14.32
CA LYS A 28 11.79 -8.30 15.10
C LYS A 28 10.54 -7.79 14.36
N ASN A 29 9.65 -8.75 14.11
CA ASN A 29 8.19 -8.72 14.22
C ASN A 29 7.47 -7.38 14.55
N SER A 30 6.24 -7.35 14.03
CA SER A 30 5.01 -6.68 14.49
C SER A 30 4.74 -5.23 14.05
N ASP A 31 4.24 -5.07 12.83
CA ASP A 31 3.29 -4.00 12.49
C ASP A 31 1.88 -4.39 12.95
N SER A 32 1.68 -4.40 14.27
CA SER A 32 0.36 -4.49 14.91
C SER A 32 0.22 -3.51 16.07
N SER A 33 0.89 -2.35 16.01
CA SER A 33 1.04 -1.45 17.17
C SER A 33 0.37 -0.08 17.02
N ILE A 34 -0.32 0.21 15.92
CA ILE A 34 -0.83 1.58 15.67
C ILE A 34 -2.19 1.85 16.36
N MET A 35 -2.93 0.82 16.81
CA MET A 35 -4.24 1.02 17.46
C MET A 35 -4.31 0.71 18.97
N ASP A 36 -3.30 0.08 19.55
CA ASP A 36 -3.30 -0.26 20.98
C ASP A 36 -2.74 0.88 21.86
N ASN A 37 -1.81 1.71 21.33
CA ASN A 37 -1.23 2.83 22.07
C ASN A 37 -2.23 3.96 22.36
N ASP A 38 -3.14 4.26 21.44
CA ASP A 38 -4.13 5.34 21.64
C ASP A 38 -5.13 5.01 22.75
N PHE A 39 -5.48 3.73 22.94
CA PHE A 39 -6.37 3.31 24.03
C PHE A 39 -5.67 3.29 25.39
N GLU A 40 -4.39 2.91 25.41
CA GLU A 40 -3.58 2.93 26.63
C GLU A 40 -3.32 4.37 27.10
N ASP A 41 -3.07 5.29 26.16
CA ASP A 41 -2.91 6.72 26.44
C ASP A 41 -4.21 7.35 26.95
N ILE A 42 -5.37 7.01 26.38
CA ILE A 42 -6.67 7.47 26.87
C ILE A 42 -6.96 6.91 28.27
N SER A 43 -6.66 5.63 28.52
CA SER A 43 -6.85 5.03 29.85
C SER A 43 -5.99 5.71 30.90
N LYS A 44 -4.73 6.02 30.55
CA LYS A 44 -3.79 6.70 31.43
C LYS A 44 -4.22 8.15 31.74
N ASP A 45 -4.73 8.88 30.75
CA ASP A 45 -5.30 10.23 30.96
C ASP A 45 -6.51 10.19 31.90
N ILE A 46 -7.41 9.22 31.72
CA ILE A 46 -8.57 9.05 32.61
C ILE A 46 -8.11 8.76 34.05
N ASP A 47 -7.16 7.84 34.25
CA ASP A 47 -6.66 7.49 35.58
C ASP A 47 -5.96 8.67 36.26
N GLU A 48 -5.17 9.47 35.52
CA GLU A 48 -4.51 10.67 36.03
C GLU A 48 -5.51 11.77 36.44
N ARG A 49 -6.57 11.95 35.64
CA ARG A 49 -7.65 12.91 35.95
C ARG A 49 -8.47 12.46 37.15
N VAL A 50 -8.77 11.17 37.26
CA VAL A 50 -9.45 10.59 38.44
C VAL A 50 -8.59 10.77 39.69
N ALA A 51 -7.29 10.50 39.62
CA ALA A 51 -6.36 10.71 40.74
C ALA A 51 -6.31 12.18 41.17
N THR A 52 -6.28 13.11 40.21
CA THR A 52 -6.28 14.56 40.46
C THR A 52 -7.56 14.99 41.18
N ILE A 53 -8.73 14.55 40.72
CA ILE A 53 -10.02 14.86 41.34
C ILE A 53 -10.08 14.28 42.76
N ARG A 54 -9.65 13.01 42.94
CA ARG A 54 -9.63 12.35 44.24
C ARG A 54 -8.76 13.10 45.25
N ASN A 55 -7.54 13.49 44.84
CA ASN A 55 -6.63 14.26 45.68
C ASN A 55 -7.19 15.65 46.02
N LYS A 56 -7.89 16.29 45.08
CA LYS A 56 -8.57 17.56 45.33
C LYS A 56 -9.67 17.42 46.38
N ILE A 57 -10.54 16.42 46.24
CA ILE A 57 -11.62 16.14 47.20
C ILE A 57 -11.05 15.84 48.59
N ILE A 58 -10.03 14.99 48.69
CA ILE A 58 -9.38 14.67 49.96
C ILE A 58 -8.78 15.95 50.60
N ASN A 59 -8.09 16.77 49.83
CA ASN A 59 -7.51 18.02 50.33
C ASN A 59 -8.56 19.02 50.78
N ASP A 60 -9.67 19.14 50.07
CA ASP A 60 -10.75 20.05 50.44
C ASP A 60 -11.48 19.57 51.71
N LEU A 61 -11.69 18.26 51.88
CA LEU A 61 -12.21 17.67 53.12
C LEU A 61 -11.26 17.87 54.31
N ILE A 62 -9.94 17.71 54.12
CA ILE A 62 -8.95 17.98 55.15
C ILE A 62 -8.96 19.46 55.55
N LYS A 63 -9.03 20.39 54.58
CA LYS A 63 -9.11 21.82 54.85
C LYS A 63 -10.38 22.19 55.61
N GLN A 64 -11.52 21.62 55.23
CA GLN A 64 -12.79 21.82 55.92
C GLN A 64 -12.69 21.35 57.38
N ARG A 65 -12.18 20.14 57.61
CA ARG A 65 -12.03 19.59 58.97
C ARG A 65 -11.03 20.38 59.82
N LEU A 66 -9.95 20.89 59.21
CA LEU A 66 -9.00 21.79 59.86
C LEU A 66 -9.64 23.13 60.22
N PHE A 67 -10.52 23.66 59.36
CA PHE A 67 -11.26 24.89 59.63
C PHE A 67 -12.24 24.70 60.79
N GLU A 68 -13.03 23.62 60.78
CA GLU A 68 -13.95 23.25 61.86
C GLU A 68 -13.21 23.07 63.19
N ASN A 69 -12.07 22.38 63.20
CA ASN A 69 -11.25 22.22 64.40
C ASN A 69 -10.68 23.55 64.92
N LYS A 70 -10.28 24.47 64.03
CA LYS A 70 -9.81 25.80 64.42
C LYS A 70 -10.94 26.64 65.02
N GLN A 71 -12.13 26.59 64.43
CA GLN A 71 -13.30 27.28 64.98
C GLN A 71 -13.62 26.75 66.38
N ARG A 72 -13.65 25.43 66.56
CA ARG A 72 -13.84 24.81 67.87
C ARG A 72 -12.80 25.23 68.90
N GLN A 73 -11.52 25.30 68.52
CA GLN A 73 -10.47 25.80 69.42
C GLN A 73 -10.70 27.27 69.82
N ILE A 74 -11.11 28.12 68.88
CA ILE A 74 -11.43 29.53 69.17
C ILE A 74 -12.61 29.63 70.14
N GLU A 75 -13.66 28.84 69.94
CA GLU A 75 -14.82 28.77 70.84
C GLU A 75 -14.40 28.32 72.26
N GLU A 76 -13.58 27.29 72.37
CA GLU A 76 -13.03 26.80 73.65
C GLU A 76 -12.19 27.85 74.39
N TYR A 77 -11.36 28.63 73.67
CA TYR A 77 -10.58 29.72 74.28
C TYR A 77 -11.47 30.90 74.68
N THR A 78 -12.51 31.21 73.90
CA THR A 78 -13.47 32.30 74.21
C THR A 78 -14.28 32.00 75.47
N ILE A 79 -14.59 30.73 75.74
CA ILE A 79 -15.28 30.30 76.97
C ILE A 79 -14.32 30.35 78.17
N LYS A 80 -13.07 29.90 78.01
CA LYS A 80 -12.06 29.97 79.09
C LYS A 80 -11.73 31.40 79.53
N GLU A 81 -11.67 32.39 78.62
CA GLU A 81 -11.50 33.80 79.00
C GLU A 81 -12.67 34.39 79.81
N LYS A 82 -13.87 33.80 79.71
CA LYS A 82 -15.02 34.19 80.53
C LYS A 82 -15.02 33.52 81.90
N ASP A 83 -14.57 32.27 82.00
CA ASP A 83 -14.50 31.53 83.26
C ASP A 83 -13.31 31.97 84.14
N ASP A 84 -12.18 32.36 83.53
CA ASP A 84 -10.99 32.84 84.26
C ASP A 84 -11.15 34.25 84.85
N ASN A 85 -12.12 35.05 84.37
CA ASN A 85 -12.44 36.37 84.92
C ASN A 85 -13.47 36.35 86.06
N ASN A 86 -13.98 35.18 86.47
CA ASN A 86 -15.05 35.08 87.46
C ASN A 86 -14.74 34.17 88.66
N SER A 87 -13.47 34.11 89.07
CA SER A 87 -13.06 33.41 90.30
C SER A 87 -12.05 34.22 91.12
N ASN A 88 -12.56 35.19 91.89
CA ASN A 88 -12.13 35.47 93.27
C ASN A 88 -12.94 36.62 93.87
N SER A 89 -13.82 36.31 94.83
CA SER A 89 -13.81 36.92 96.17
C SER A 89 -15.11 36.63 96.93
N ILE A 90 -14.96 35.95 98.06
CA ILE A 90 -16.01 35.67 99.05
C ILE A 90 -16.03 36.78 100.11
N ASN A 91 -17.23 37.27 100.40
CA ASN A 91 -17.75 37.91 101.62
C ASN A 91 -17.43 39.39 101.95
N GLY A 92 -18.53 40.16 102.05
CA GLY A 92 -18.75 41.08 103.16
C GLY A 92 -19.59 42.32 102.84
N GLY A 93 -20.87 42.34 103.28
CA GLY A 93 -21.63 43.58 103.51
C GLY A 93 -22.99 43.66 102.84
N ASN A 94 -24.04 43.81 103.65
CA ASN A 94 -25.45 44.00 103.27
C ASN A 94 -25.68 45.16 102.28
N VAL A 95 -26.76 45.06 101.50
CA VAL A 95 -27.95 45.96 101.48
C VAL A 95 -28.66 45.82 100.11
N PHE A 96 -29.94 45.42 100.16
CA PHE A 96 -31.06 45.79 99.27
C PHE A 96 -30.77 46.10 97.78
N ASP A 97 -31.27 45.27 96.86
CA ASP A 97 -32.30 45.65 95.87
C ASP A 97 -32.43 44.60 94.74
N LEU A 98 -33.66 44.50 94.22
CA LEU A 98 -34.10 43.87 92.96
C LEU A 98 -34.41 42.37 92.93
N ILE A 99 -35.63 42.10 93.40
CA ILE A 99 -36.65 41.28 92.72
C ILE A 99 -36.79 41.77 91.25
N ASP A 100 -36.71 40.86 90.25
CA ASP A 100 -37.70 40.68 89.15
C ASP A 100 -37.14 39.93 87.91
N GLY A 101 -37.87 38.89 87.47
CA GLY A 101 -37.82 38.26 86.14
C GLY A 101 -36.56 37.42 85.85
N VAL A 102 -36.62 36.14 85.48
CA VAL A 102 -37.44 35.55 84.43
C VAL A 102 -37.51 34.04 84.68
N GLU A 103 -38.71 33.54 84.93
CA GLU A 103 -39.06 32.15 84.62
C GLU A 103 -38.98 31.92 83.10
N ASN A 104 -38.58 30.70 82.70
CA ASN A 104 -38.70 30.10 81.37
C ASN A 104 -37.69 30.52 80.30
N ASN A 105 -36.64 29.71 80.13
CA ASN A 105 -36.44 28.94 78.90
C ASN A 105 -35.19 28.07 79.04
N ILE A 106 -35.41 26.81 79.40
CA ILE A 106 -34.51 25.72 79.01
C ILE A 106 -34.55 25.73 77.48
N ASN A 107 -33.52 26.27 76.85
CA ASN A 107 -33.44 26.32 75.39
C ASN A 107 -33.04 24.93 74.90
N ASN A 108 -34.01 24.04 74.71
CA ASN A 108 -33.92 22.75 73.99
C ASN A 108 -33.59 22.94 72.48
N ASN A 109 -32.92 24.02 72.09
CA ASN A 109 -32.70 24.40 70.69
C ASN A 109 -31.42 23.80 70.08
N ASP A 110 -30.50 23.26 70.88
CA ASP A 110 -29.25 22.65 70.37
C ASP A 110 -29.43 21.17 69.99
N ASP A 111 -30.20 20.39 70.75
CA ASP A 111 -30.50 18.98 70.41
C ASP A 111 -31.34 18.89 69.11
N ASP A 112 -32.36 19.74 68.95
CA ASP A 112 -33.16 19.83 67.72
C ASP A 112 -32.34 20.30 66.49
N LYS A 113 -31.20 20.95 66.71
CA LYS A 113 -30.29 21.40 65.64
C LYS A 113 -29.34 20.26 65.23
N ILE A 114 -28.82 19.52 66.21
CA ILE A 114 -27.98 18.34 65.98
C ILE A 114 -28.77 17.25 65.26
N ASP A 115 -30.00 16.96 65.70
CA ASP A 115 -30.85 15.95 65.07
C ASP A 115 -31.23 16.34 63.62
N ARG A 116 -31.40 17.64 63.35
CA ARG A 116 -31.60 18.14 61.98
C ARG A 116 -30.35 18.00 61.11
N GLU A 117 -29.16 18.28 61.64
CA GLU A 117 -27.89 18.07 60.92
C GLU A 117 -27.60 16.60 60.65
N ILE A 118 -27.88 15.71 61.63
CA ILE A 118 -27.74 14.27 61.47
C ILE A 118 -28.65 13.76 60.36
N LYS A 119 -29.93 14.17 60.36
CA LYS A 119 -30.89 13.79 59.32
C LYS A 119 -30.47 14.28 57.93
N GLU A 120 -29.97 15.51 57.82
CA GLU A 120 -29.49 16.05 56.55
C GLU A 120 -28.23 15.33 56.04
N LEU A 121 -27.37 14.85 56.94
CA LEU A 121 -26.21 14.03 56.61
C LEU A 121 -26.60 12.61 56.20
N GLU A 122 -27.59 12.01 56.85
CA GLU A 122 -28.17 10.72 56.47
C GLU A 122 -28.81 10.77 55.07
N GLU A 123 -29.61 11.82 54.78
CA GLU A 123 -30.20 12.04 53.46
C GLU A 123 -29.11 12.23 52.38
N LYS A 124 -28.01 12.93 52.70
CA LYS A 124 -26.84 13.06 51.78
C LYS A 124 -26.11 11.73 51.58
N LEU A 125 -26.01 10.90 52.62
CA LEU A 125 -25.43 9.56 52.53
C LEU A 125 -26.25 8.65 51.62
N GLU A 126 -27.57 8.65 51.78
CA GLU A 126 -28.49 7.87 50.95
C GLU A 126 -28.45 8.32 49.47
N GLN A 127 -28.32 9.63 49.22
CA GLN A 127 -28.09 10.16 47.87
C GLN A 127 -26.76 9.69 47.28
N ILE A 128 -25.69 9.66 48.07
CA ILE A 128 -24.37 9.17 47.63
C ILE A 128 -24.44 7.69 47.27
N ASP A 129 -25.09 6.86 48.10
CA ASP A 129 -25.25 5.43 47.84
C ASP A 129 -26.06 5.19 46.56
N SER A 130 -27.13 5.97 46.33
CA SER A 130 -27.89 5.93 45.08
C SER A 130 -27.03 6.32 43.86
N MET A 131 -26.16 7.33 44.00
CA MET A 131 -25.24 7.72 42.93
C MET A 131 -24.17 6.67 42.65
N ILE A 132 -23.68 5.96 43.68
CA ILE A 132 -22.75 4.85 43.54
C ILE A 132 -23.41 3.69 42.78
N GLU A 133 -24.61 3.28 43.19
CA GLU A 133 -25.35 2.20 42.53
C GLU A 133 -25.64 2.55 41.06
N PHE A 134 -26.02 3.81 40.77
CA PHE A 134 -26.20 4.29 39.41
C PHE A 134 -24.90 4.21 38.58
N ALA A 135 -23.77 4.61 39.17
CA ALA A 135 -22.47 4.55 38.50
C ALA A 135 -22.04 3.10 38.21
N GLU A 136 -22.27 2.17 39.14
CA GLU A 136 -21.98 0.75 38.97
C GLU A 136 -22.85 0.13 37.86
N ASN A 137 -24.15 0.45 37.84
CA ASN A 137 -25.06 0.00 36.78
C ASN A 137 -24.69 0.56 35.41
N LYS A 138 -24.24 1.82 35.33
CA LYS A 138 -23.70 2.39 34.09
C LYS A 138 -22.42 1.67 33.65
N LYS A 139 -21.49 1.39 34.58
CA LYS A 139 -20.25 0.68 34.28
C LYS A 139 -20.52 -0.72 33.73
N LYS A 140 -21.44 -1.46 34.33
CA LYS A 140 -21.87 -2.79 33.87
C LYS A 140 -22.49 -2.73 32.47
N SER A 141 -23.35 -1.76 32.22
CA SER A 141 -23.96 -1.54 30.89
C SER A 141 -22.90 -1.23 29.83
N PHE A 142 -21.89 -0.41 30.16
CA PHE A 142 -20.79 -0.09 29.26
C PHE A 142 -19.93 -1.31 28.93
N GLN A 143 -19.64 -2.16 29.92
CA GLN A 143 -18.89 -3.40 29.72
C GLN A 143 -19.62 -4.38 28.79
N GLN A 144 -20.94 -4.52 28.94
CA GLN A 144 -21.76 -5.35 28.04
C GLN A 144 -21.76 -4.80 26.61
N LEU A 145 -21.88 -3.48 26.45
CA LEU A 145 -21.81 -2.84 25.14
C LEU A 145 -20.44 -3.04 24.48
N LYS A 146 -19.34 -2.90 25.24
CA LYS A 146 -17.98 -3.17 24.78
C LYS A 146 -17.83 -4.60 24.27
N ALA A 147 -18.25 -5.59 25.06
CA ALA A 147 -18.17 -7.00 24.67
C ALA A 147 -18.98 -7.30 23.40
N LYS A 148 -20.19 -6.73 23.27
CA LYS A 148 -21.02 -6.88 22.07
C LYS A 148 -20.35 -6.26 20.84
N ASN A 149 -19.78 -5.07 20.97
CA ASN A 149 -19.08 -4.40 19.89
C ASN A 149 -17.83 -5.15 19.46
N GLU A 150 -17.04 -5.69 20.39
CA GLU A 150 -15.88 -6.54 20.08
C GLU A 150 -16.28 -7.80 19.30
N GLN A 151 -17.41 -8.41 19.66
CA GLN A 151 -17.92 -9.58 18.95
C GLN A 151 -18.33 -9.24 17.50
N ILE A 152 -19.06 -8.14 17.32
CA ILE A 152 -19.45 -7.64 15.99
C ILE A 152 -18.19 -7.36 15.15
N PHE A 153 -17.19 -6.68 15.73
CA PHE A 153 -15.95 -6.37 15.03
C PHE A 153 -15.18 -7.62 14.61
N LYS A 154 -15.13 -8.64 15.47
CA LYS A 154 -14.51 -9.94 15.13
C LYS A 154 -15.23 -10.64 13.99
N GLU A 155 -16.56 -10.63 13.99
CA GLU A 155 -17.36 -11.21 12.90
C GLU A 155 -17.12 -10.48 11.58
N ASP A 156 -17.10 -9.15 11.59
CA ASP A 156 -16.88 -8.35 10.41
C ASP A 156 -15.45 -8.54 9.86
N ILE A 157 -14.42 -8.55 10.72
CA ILE A 157 -13.05 -8.87 10.32
C ILE A 157 -12.99 -10.26 9.65
N ASN A 158 -13.68 -11.26 10.18
CA ASN A 158 -13.69 -12.59 9.59
C ASN A 158 -14.36 -12.63 8.22
N LYS A 159 -15.49 -11.92 8.04
CA LYS A 159 -16.15 -11.76 6.74
C LYS A 159 -15.24 -11.06 5.73
N PHE A 160 -14.54 -10.00 6.16
CA PHE A 160 -13.59 -9.29 5.31
C PHE A 160 -12.42 -10.19 4.89
N LYS A 161 -11.86 -10.99 5.81
CA LYS A 161 -10.80 -11.96 5.48
C LYS A 161 -11.25 -12.98 4.44
N GLN A 162 -12.44 -13.56 4.60
CA GLN A 162 -13.00 -14.51 3.61
C GLN A 162 -13.12 -13.87 2.23
N LYS A 163 -13.65 -12.63 2.17
CA LYS A 163 -13.83 -11.91 0.91
C LYS A 163 -12.50 -11.55 0.24
N ILE A 164 -11.48 -11.18 1.01
CA ILE A 164 -10.12 -10.95 0.49
C ILE A 164 -9.57 -12.23 -0.12
N GLN A 165 -9.74 -13.37 0.55
CA GLN A 165 -9.23 -14.66 0.09
C GLN A 165 -9.92 -15.12 -1.20
N GLU A 166 -11.23 -14.89 -1.31
CA GLU A 166 -11.98 -15.13 -2.55
C GLU A 166 -11.51 -14.25 -3.71
N LEU A 167 -11.26 -12.96 -3.46
CA LEU A 167 -10.71 -12.04 -4.46
C LEU A 167 -9.31 -12.44 -4.91
N GLN A 168 -8.45 -12.89 -3.99
CA GLN A 168 -7.11 -13.38 -4.32
C GLN A 168 -7.18 -14.59 -5.26
N ASN A 169 -8.04 -15.57 -4.96
CA ASN A 169 -8.22 -16.74 -5.81
C ASN A 169 -8.75 -16.36 -7.21
N ASN A 170 -9.68 -15.40 -7.29
CA ASN A 170 -10.21 -14.95 -8.57
C ASN A 170 -9.12 -14.26 -9.43
N ILE A 171 -8.30 -13.41 -8.81
CA ILE A 171 -7.18 -12.76 -9.51
C ILE A 171 -6.17 -13.78 -10.02
N GLU A 172 -5.84 -14.80 -9.22
CA GLU A 172 -4.91 -15.86 -9.61
C GLU A 172 -5.44 -16.68 -10.80
N ASN A 173 -6.72 -17.05 -10.77
CA ASN A 173 -7.38 -17.76 -11.87
C ASN A 173 -7.45 -16.93 -13.16
N ASP A 174 -7.79 -15.64 -13.06
CA ASP A 174 -7.83 -14.75 -14.22
C ASP A 174 -6.44 -14.58 -14.86
N LEU A 175 -5.39 -14.46 -14.03
CA LEU A 175 -4.01 -14.39 -14.50
C LEU A 175 -3.60 -15.67 -15.22
N LEU A 176 -3.90 -16.84 -14.65
CA LEU A 176 -3.60 -18.13 -15.25
C LEU A 176 -4.28 -18.27 -16.63
N HIS A 177 -5.57 -17.95 -16.71
CA HIS A 177 -6.33 -18.06 -17.94
C HIS A 177 -5.83 -17.09 -19.04
N GLN A 178 -5.35 -15.90 -18.66
CA GLN A 178 -4.73 -14.96 -19.61
C GLN A 178 -3.39 -15.46 -20.15
N VAL A 179 -2.57 -16.10 -19.32
CA VAL A 179 -1.29 -16.69 -19.73
C VAL A 179 -1.53 -17.82 -20.73
N GLU A 180 -2.41 -18.77 -20.41
CA GLU A 180 -2.75 -19.89 -21.30
C GLU A 180 -3.28 -19.40 -22.67
N THR A 181 -4.14 -18.39 -22.66
CA THR A 181 -4.69 -17.82 -23.90
C THR A 181 -3.60 -17.19 -24.79
N LYS A 182 -2.60 -16.54 -24.19
CA LYS A 182 -1.47 -15.96 -24.93
C LYS A 182 -0.55 -17.04 -25.47
N GLU A 183 -0.27 -18.09 -24.69
CA GLU A 183 0.56 -19.22 -25.13
C GLU A 183 -0.06 -19.94 -26.33
N ASN A 184 -1.36 -20.24 -26.28
CA ASN A 184 -2.07 -20.89 -27.38
C ASN A 184 -2.03 -20.05 -28.68
N LYS A 185 -2.25 -18.73 -28.59
CA LYS A 185 -2.12 -17.82 -29.74
C LYS A 185 -0.72 -17.82 -30.34
N ILE A 186 0.33 -17.90 -29.51
CA ILE A 186 1.73 -17.97 -29.98
C ILE A 186 2.00 -19.31 -30.69
N GLN A 187 1.47 -20.41 -30.17
CA GLN A 187 1.59 -21.73 -30.80
C GLN A 187 0.92 -21.74 -32.18
N ASP A 188 -0.29 -21.21 -32.31
CA ASP A 188 -1.03 -21.14 -33.57
C ASP A 188 -0.27 -20.32 -34.64
N ILE A 189 0.25 -19.14 -34.28
CA ILE A 189 1.05 -18.30 -35.17
C ILE A 189 2.33 -19.04 -35.63
N ASN A 190 2.97 -19.80 -34.74
CA ASN A 190 4.17 -20.56 -35.09
C ASN A 190 3.87 -21.73 -36.04
N ILE A 191 2.73 -22.40 -35.87
CA ILE A 191 2.27 -23.45 -36.77
C ILE A 191 1.97 -22.86 -38.16
N GLU A 192 1.25 -21.74 -38.21
CA GLU A 192 0.92 -21.05 -39.46
C GLU A 192 2.17 -20.59 -40.21
N LYS A 193 3.13 -19.95 -39.52
CA LYS A 193 4.42 -19.56 -40.10
C LYS A 193 5.19 -20.75 -40.67
N LYS A 194 5.27 -21.86 -39.93
CA LYS A 194 5.93 -23.09 -40.41
C LYS A 194 5.26 -23.65 -41.66
N PHE A 195 3.92 -23.62 -41.71
CA PHE A 195 3.16 -24.07 -42.88
C PHE A 195 3.38 -23.18 -44.11
N LEU A 196 3.38 -21.85 -43.93
CA LEU A 196 3.66 -20.90 -45.01
C LEU A 196 5.08 -21.06 -45.57
N ILE A 197 6.08 -21.20 -44.70
CA ILE A 197 7.48 -21.44 -45.10
C ILE A 197 7.58 -22.75 -45.90
N LYS A 198 6.98 -23.83 -45.40
CA LYS A 198 6.99 -25.14 -46.09
C LYS A 198 6.30 -25.07 -47.45
N THR A 199 5.17 -24.37 -47.53
CA THR A 199 4.44 -24.16 -48.78
C THR A 199 5.26 -23.35 -49.79
N ALA A 200 5.91 -22.27 -49.36
CA ALA A 200 6.79 -21.47 -50.20
C ALA A 200 7.99 -22.29 -50.71
N GLN A 201 8.60 -23.11 -49.84
CA GLN A 201 9.69 -24.02 -50.23
C GLN A 201 9.24 -25.05 -51.27
N ILE A 202 8.08 -25.69 -51.08
CA ILE A 202 7.52 -26.65 -52.04
C ILE A 202 7.25 -25.97 -53.39
N LYS A 203 6.63 -24.79 -53.39
CA LYS A 203 6.37 -24.02 -54.62
C LYS A 203 7.68 -23.63 -55.32
N SER A 204 8.66 -23.15 -54.58
CA SER A 204 9.99 -22.82 -55.11
C SER A 204 10.67 -24.04 -55.74
N GLN A 205 10.69 -25.19 -55.06
CA GLN A 205 11.23 -26.44 -55.59
C GLN A 205 10.50 -26.89 -56.87
N MET A 206 9.17 -26.78 -56.91
CA MET A 206 8.37 -27.13 -58.08
C MET A 206 8.68 -26.23 -59.27
N ILE A 207 8.71 -24.90 -59.06
CA ILE A 207 9.06 -23.92 -60.10
C ILE A 207 10.49 -24.18 -60.61
N SER A 208 11.44 -24.42 -59.71
CA SER A 208 12.81 -24.71 -60.09
C SER A 208 12.95 -25.99 -60.91
N LYS A 209 12.18 -27.04 -60.59
CA LYS A 209 12.13 -28.27 -61.40
C LYS A 209 11.53 -28.02 -62.79
N LEU A 210 10.43 -27.26 -62.87
CA LEU A 210 9.74 -26.97 -64.14
C LEU A 210 10.58 -26.09 -65.06
N LEU A 211 11.14 -25.00 -64.53
CA LEU A 211 11.93 -24.06 -65.31
C LEU A 211 13.37 -24.54 -65.55
N GLN A 212 13.81 -25.55 -64.80
CA GLN A 212 15.21 -25.94 -64.68
C GLN A 212 16.10 -24.74 -64.31
N LEU A 213 15.59 -23.90 -63.40
CA LEU A 213 16.23 -22.67 -62.93
C LEU A 213 16.19 -22.62 -61.40
N GLN A 214 17.36 -22.53 -60.77
CA GLN A 214 17.50 -22.25 -59.35
C GLN A 214 18.11 -20.87 -59.16
N VAL A 215 17.49 -20.05 -58.31
CA VAL A 215 18.03 -18.74 -57.92
C VAL A 215 18.46 -18.85 -56.46
N LEU A 216 19.76 -18.71 -56.21
CA LEU A 216 20.36 -18.82 -54.89
C LEU A 216 20.92 -17.46 -54.48
N THR A 217 20.47 -16.95 -53.34
CA THR A 217 21.09 -15.80 -52.69
C THR A 217 22.25 -16.29 -51.84
N GLU A 218 23.47 -15.90 -52.19
CA GLU A 218 24.70 -16.23 -51.47
C GLU A 218 25.10 -15.07 -50.54
N ALA A 219 25.98 -15.35 -49.58
CA ALA A 219 26.52 -14.31 -48.69
C ALA A 219 27.22 -13.19 -49.48
N ASN A 220 27.28 -11.99 -48.90
CA ASN A 220 27.86 -10.78 -49.49
C ASN A 220 27.12 -10.30 -50.75
N ASP A 221 25.79 -10.18 -50.68
CA ASP A 221 24.94 -9.61 -51.74
C ASP A 221 25.15 -10.23 -53.13
N LYS A 222 25.37 -11.54 -53.16
CA LYS A 222 25.55 -12.34 -54.38
C LYS A 222 24.27 -13.07 -54.73
N VAL A 223 23.97 -13.13 -56.02
CA VAL A 223 22.85 -13.91 -56.57
C VAL A 223 23.37 -14.81 -57.67
N LYS A 224 23.18 -16.11 -57.50
CA LYS A 224 23.51 -17.15 -58.47
C LYS A 224 22.25 -17.63 -59.18
N PHE A 225 22.25 -17.54 -60.51
CA PHE A 225 21.23 -18.17 -61.35
C PHE A 225 21.83 -19.42 -61.96
N LEU A 226 21.31 -20.58 -61.55
CA LEU A 226 21.76 -21.91 -61.99
C LEU A 226 20.70 -22.51 -62.93
N PHE A 227 21.11 -22.74 -64.17
CA PHE A 227 20.31 -23.30 -65.25
C PHE A 227 20.67 -24.78 -65.46
N ASP A 228 19.66 -25.62 -65.62
CA ASP A 228 19.75 -27.07 -65.85
C ASP A 228 20.63 -27.82 -64.83
N ASN A 229 20.80 -27.24 -63.63
CA ASN A 229 21.73 -27.67 -62.58
C ASN A 229 23.20 -27.79 -63.04
N LYS A 230 23.59 -27.10 -64.11
CA LYS A 230 24.92 -27.25 -64.74
C LYS A 230 25.59 -25.94 -65.07
N TYR A 231 24.84 -24.97 -65.58
CA TYR A 231 25.38 -23.71 -66.09
C TYR A 231 24.94 -22.58 -65.19
N HIS A 232 25.80 -21.61 -64.92
CA HIS A 232 25.43 -20.55 -64.00
C HIS A 232 26.08 -19.22 -64.30
N ILE A 233 25.42 -18.20 -63.79
CA ILE A 233 25.89 -16.82 -63.72
C ILE A 233 25.78 -16.37 -62.27
N VAL A 234 26.81 -15.71 -61.76
CA VAL A 234 26.79 -15.09 -60.42
C VAL A 234 26.98 -13.59 -60.56
N LEU A 235 26.01 -12.86 -60.02
CA LEU A 235 26.03 -11.40 -59.93
C LEU A 235 26.28 -10.99 -58.48
N HIS A 236 27.09 -9.96 -58.28
CA HIS A 236 27.34 -9.34 -56.98
C HIS A 236 26.89 -7.89 -57.02
N LYS A 237 26.07 -7.48 -56.05
CA LYS A 237 25.68 -6.08 -55.89
C LYS A 237 26.81 -5.30 -55.24
N LYS A 238 27.41 -4.38 -55.98
CA LYS A 238 28.40 -3.41 -55.49
C LYS A 238 27.81 -2.00 -55.55
N LEU A 239 27.55 -1.41 -54.38
CA LEU A 239 26.89 -0.10 -54.24
C LEU A 239 25.54 -0.12 -55.00
N ASP A 240 25.43 0.70 -56.05
CA ASP A 240 24.23 0.81 -56.90
C ASP A 240 24.34 -0.02 -58.20
N SER A 241 25.35 -0.87 -58.33
CA SER A 241 25.57 -1.65 -59.54
C SER A 241 25.68 -3.16 -59.35
N TRP A 242 25.18 -3.93 -60.32
CA TRP A 242 25.33 -5.39 -60.34
C TRP A 242 26.50 -5.75 -61.24
N LYS A 243 27.43 -6.53 -60.70
CA LYS A 243 28.64 -6.97 -61.40
C LYS A 243 28.65 -8.46 -61.59
N LEU A 244 28.93 -8.88 -62.81
CA LEU A 244 29.18 -10.28 -63.11
C LEU A 244 30.47 -10.68 -62.40
N ILE A 245 30.45 -11.73 -61.59
CA ILE A 245 31.65 -12.23 -60.91
C ILE A 245 32.00 -13.67 -61.31
N GLU A 246 31.04 -14.43 -61.80
CA GLU A 246 31.25 -15.81 -62.24
C GLU A 246 30.34 -16.15 -63.42
N TRP A 247 30.89 -16.91 -64.37
CA TRP A 247 30.22 -17.34 -65.59
C TRP A 247 30.69 -18.76 -65.95
N GLU A 248 29.76 -19.71 -65.98
CA GLU A 248 30.01 -21.09 -66.36
C GLU A 248 29.02 -21.46 -67.49
N PRO A 249 29.40 -21.29 -68.77
CA PRO A 249 28.57 -21.63 -69.91
C PRO A 249 28.61 -23.13 -70.22
N ARG A 250 27.69 -23.57 -71.09
CA ARG A 250 27.69 -24.95 -71.59
C ARG A 250 28.94 -25.27 -72.40
N ASN A 251 29.31 -24.36 -73.29
CA ASN A 251 30.53 -24.51 -74.07
C ASN A 251 31.71 -23.89 -73.31
N LYS A 252 32.52 -24.74 -72.65
CA LYS A 252 33.68 -24.29 -71.86
C LYS A 252 34.78 -23.58 -72.67
N ILE A 253 34.72 -23.66 -74.00
CA ILE A 253 35.66 -22.98 -74.90
C ILE A 253 35.21 -21.52 -75.14
N TYR A 254 33.95 -21.19 -74.87
CA TYR A 254 33.46 -19.82 -74.98
C TYR A 254 34.01 -18.94 -73.85
N THR A 255 34.87 -17.99 -74.23
CA THR A 255 35.34 -16.92 -73.35
C THR A 255 34.56 -15.65 -73.63
N MET A 256 33.84 -15.15 -72.63
CA MET A 256 33.06 -13.92 -72.75
C MET A 256 33.97 -12.70 -72.90
N SER A 257 33.69 -11.86 -73.90
CA SER A 257 34.40 -10.59 -74.08
C SER A 257 34.00 -9.57 -73.00
N LEU A 258 34.86 -8.56 -72.81
CA LEU A 258 34.56 -7.46 -71.89
C LEU A 258 33.30 -6.67 -72.28
N SER A 259 33.01 -6.58 -73.59
CA SER A 259 31.82 -5.91 -74.11
C SER A 259 30.55 -6.67 -73.75
N GLU A 260 30.53 -7.99 -73.98
CA GLU A 260 29.38 -8.85 -73.63
C GLU A 260 29.13 -8.84 -72.11
N ARG A 261 30.20 -8.88 -71.30
CA ARG A 261 30.09 -8.77 -69.84
C ARG A 261 29.40 -7.47 -69.41
N ARG A 262 29.81 -6.33 -69.97
CA ARG A 262 29.18 -5.03 -69.67
C ARG A 262 27.73 -4.98 -70.13
N GLN A 263 27.41 -5.56 -71.28
CA GLN A 263 26.02 -5.65 -71.75
C GLN A 263 25.14 -6.49 -70.82
N ILE A 264 25.66 -7.61 -70.29
CA ILE A 264 24.95 -8.43 -69.31
C ILE A 264 24.69 -7.65 -68.01
N GLU A 265 25.71 -6.96 -67.49
CA GLU A 265 25.61 -6.14 -66.28
C GLU A 265 24.60 -4.99 -66.45
N ASP A 266 24.70 -4.25 -67.55
CA ASP A 266 23.81 -3.12 -67.86
C ASP A 266 22.37 -3.57 -68.11
N SER A 267 22.19 -4.70 -68.81
CA SER A 267 20.85 -5.22 -69.10
C SER A 267 20.16 -5.76 -67.84
N PHE A 268 20.89 -6.30 -66.86
CA PHE A 268 20.28 -6.74 -65.59
C PHE A 268 19.62 -5.58 -64.84
N GLN A 269 20.12 -4.36 -65.00
CA GLN A 269 19.58 -3.16 -64.36
C GLN A 269 18.44 -2.51 -65.14
N LYS A 270 18.48 -2.60 -66.47
CA LYS A 270 17.60 -1.83 -67.37
C LYS A 270 16.46 -2.68 -67.94
N MET A 271 16.62 -3.99 -67.99
CA MET A 271 15.65 -4.93 -68.55
C MET A 271 14.78 -5.55 -67.45
N ASP A 272 13.58 -6.00 -67.81
CA ASP A 272 12.80 -6.83 -66.91
C ASP A 272 13.51 -8.18 -66.66
N LEU A 273 13.40 -8.69 -65.43
CA LEU A 273 14.11 -9.89 -65.00
C LEU A 273 13.75 -11.12 -65.85
N LYS A 274 12.51 -11.23 -66.36
CA LYS A 274 12.08 -12.39 -67.14
C LYS A 274 12.79 -12.44 -68.48
N SER A 275 12.77 -11.33 -69.22
CA SER A 275 13.47 -11.20 -70.49
C SER A 275 14.98 -11.36 -70.32
N TRP A 276 15.54 -10.80 -69.23
CA TRP A 276 16.95 -10.98 -68.93
C TRP A 276 17.31 -12.46 -68.70
N ILE A 277 16.52 -13.19 -67.90
CA ILE A 277 16.74 -14.63 -67.66
C ILE A 277 16.69 -15.43 -68.97
N ILE A 278 15.76 -15.11 -69.88
CA ILE A 278 15.65 -15.77 -71.20
C ILE A 278 16.92 -15.52 -72.02
N ASN A 279 17.33 -14.26 -72.15
CA ASN A 279 18.52 -13.88 -72.91
C ASN A 279 19.79 -14.54 -72.36
N ILE A 280 19.95 -14.57 -71.04
CA ILE A 280 21.10 -15.22 -70.39
C ILE A 280 21.07 -16.73 -70.57
N ARG A 281 19.90 -17.36 -70.49
CA ARG A 281 19.78 -18.80 -70.76
C ARG A 281 20.22 -19.13 -72.18
N ASP A 282 19.77 -18.35 -73.16
CA ASP A 282 20.17 -18.53 -74.56
C ASP A 282 21.67 -18.34 -74.75
N LEU A 283 22.29 -17.38 -74.07
CA LEU A 283 23.74 -17.16 -74.11
C LEU A 283 24.53 -18.29 -73.44
N LEU A 284 24.07 -18.80 -72.29
CA LEU A 284 24.72 -19.91 -71.57
C LEU A 284 24.64 -21.24 -72.33
N LEU A 285 23.60 -21.43 -73.13
CA LEU A 285 23.36 -22.69 -73.87
C LEU A 285 24.02 -22.76 -75.25
N ARG A 286 24.50 -21.63 -75.78
CA ARG A 286 25.33 -21.56 -77.00
C ARG A 286 26.68 -22.24 -76.79
#